data_AF-A0A5T0UGX6-F1
#
_entry.id   AF-A0A5T0UGX6-F1
#
_cell.length_a   1.000
_cell.length_b   1.000
_cell.length_c   1.000
_cell.angle_alpha   90.00
_cell.angle_beta   90.00
_cell.angle_gamma   90.00
#
_symmetry.space_group_name_H-M   'P 1'
#
loop_
_entity.id
_entity.type
_entity.pdbx_description
1 polymer ?
#
loop_
_entity_poly.entity_id
_entity_poly.type
_entity_poly.pdbx_seq_one_letter_code
_entity_poly.pdbx_strand_id
1 'polypeptide(L)'
;YLPDMEQTCPMCAGKRFRPEIQAVKWKGYSIVDILDMDVDQALSVFKAEPKILRELELLKEVGLSYLHLGESTPSLSGGEAQRLKLVKHLDHKQETTLFVFDEPTIGLHPLDVKVLLQVMQKLI
;
A
#
# COMPACT_ATOMS: atom_id res chain seq x y z
N TYR A 1 -12.97 -8.37 27.15
CA TYR A 1 -11.74 -7.86 26.53
C TYR A 1 -11.99 -6.40 26.23
N LEU A 2 -11.17 -5.48 26.76
CA LEU A 2 -11.25 -4.06 26.39
C LEU A 2 -10.33 -3.89 25.18
N PRO A 3 -10.81 -3.34 24.05
CA PRO A 3 -9.93 -3.04 22.92
C PRO A 3 -8.92 -1.96 23.32
N ASP A 4 -7.71 -2.04 22.77
CA ASP A 4 -6.70 -1.01 22.95
C ASP A 4 -7.23 0.33 22.43
N MET A 5 -7.01 1.40 23.21
CA MET A 5 -7.41 2.75 22.83
C MET A 5 -6.24 3.46 22.20
N GLU A 6 -6.32 3.69 20.89
CA GLU A 6 -5.36 4.51 20.16
C GLU A 6 -5.68 5.99 20.30
N GLN A 7 -4.66 6.82 20.56
CA GLN A 7 -4.79 8.27 20.58
C GLN A 7 -3.78 8.90 19.63
N THR A 8 -4.22 9.93 18.91
CA THR A 8 -3.32 10.71 18.06
C THR A 8 -2.30 11.44 18.94
N CYS A 9 -1.02 11.31 18.60
CA CYS A 9 0.05 11.97 19.34
C CYS A 9 -0.16 13.50 19.36
N PRO A 10 -0.23 14.16 20.52
CA PRO A 10 -0.48 15.60 20.60
C PRO A 10 0.72 16.45 20.13
N MET A 11 1.92 15.87 20.10
CA MET A 11 3.15 16.57 19.71
C MET A 11 3.30 16.70 18.19
N CYS A 12 3.01 15.63 17.46
CA CYS A 12 3.16 15.61 16.00
C CYS A 12 1.83 15.58 15.25
N ALA A 13 0.70 15.50 15.97
CA ALA A 13 -0.65 15.36 15.40
C ALA A 13 -0.75 14.22 14.36
N GLY A 14 -0.08 13.10 14.63
CA GLY A 14 -0.08 11.92 13.74
C GLY A 14 0.92 11.98 12.59
N LYS A 15 1.65 13.10 12.40
CA LYS A 15 2.62 13.27 11.31
C LYS A 15 3.91 12.46 11.45
N ARG A 16 4.16 11.82 12.59
CA ARG A 16 5.33 10.96 12.89
C ARG A 16 6.70 11.63 12.93
N PHE A 17 6.88 12.78 12.28
CA PHE A 17 8.17 13.46 12.14
C PHE A 17 8.24 14.79 12.91
N ARG A 18 9.44 15.16 13.36
CA ARG A 18 9.71 16.46 13.98
C ARG A 18 9.62 17.61 12.96
N PRO A 19 9.35 18.86 13.38
CA PRO A 19 9.19 19.99 12.47
C PRO A 19 10.39 20.24 11.55
N GLU A 20 11.61 19.95 12.01
CA GLU A 20 12.83 20.16 11.21
C GLU A 20 12.90 19.20 10.02
N ILE A 21 12.36 17.98 10.18
CA ILE A 21 12.26 17.00 9.09
C ILE A 21 11.13 17.37 8.12
N GLN A 22 10.01 17.90 8.64
CA GLN A 22 8.90 18.38 7.81
C GLN A 22 9.27 19.59 6.94
N ALA A 23 10.26 20.37 7.37
CA ALA A 23 10.77 21.50 6.61
C ALA A 23 11.59 21.08 5.37
N VAL A 24 12.14 19.87 5.35
CA VAL A 24 12.91 19.35 4.20
C VAL A 24 11.96 19.02 3.06
N LYS A 25 12.22 19.59 1.89
CA LYS A 25 11.35 19.46 0.71
C LYS A 25 12.09 18.81 -0.46
N TRP A 26 11.41 17.87 -1.12
CA TRP A 26 11.80 17.31 -2.40
C TRP A 26 10.66 17.55 -3.41
N LYS A 27 10.96 18.20 -4.54
CA LYS A 27 9.95 18.63 -5.53
C LYS A 27 8.77 19.41 -4.94
N GLY A 28 9.00 20.15 -3.85
CA GLY A 28 7.97 20.93 -3.15
C GLY A 28 7.18 20.18 -2.07
N TYR A 29 7.42 18.87 -1.91
CA TYR A 29 6.76 18.02 -0.94
C TYR A 29 7.70 17.64 0.21
N SER A 30 7.19 17.65 1.44
CA SER A 30 7.83 17.03 2.60
C SER A 30 7.52 15.53 2.64
N ILE A 31 8.22 14.79 3.52
CA ILE A 31 7.91 13.37 3.73
C ILE A 31 6.48 13.14 4.25
N VAL A 32 5.94 14.10 5.03
CA VAL A 32 4.56 14.05 5.51
C VAL A 32 3.59 14.20 4.36
N ASP A 33 3.84 15.16 3.47
CA ASP A 33 2.99 15.38 2.29
C ASP A 33 2.98 14.13 1.39
N ILE A 34 4.15 13.48 1.20
CA ILE A 34 4.26 12.24 0.40
C ILE A 34 3.50 11.09 1.05
N LEU A 35 3.60 10.92 2.36
CA LEU A 35 2.92 9.83 3.08
C LEU A 35 1.40 10.04 3.17
N ASP A 36 0.94 11.28 2.99
CA ASP A 36 -0.49 11.63 2.94
C ASP A 36 -1.08 11.54 1.51
N MET A 37 -0.27 11.17 0.51
CA MET A 37 -0.77 10.93 -0.85
C MET A 37 -1.34 9.52 -0.97
N ASP A 38 -2.41 9.39 -1.76
CA ASP A 38 -2.80 8.11 -2.33
C ASP A 38 -1.82 7.66 -3.43
N VAL A 39 -1.85 6.37 -3.78
CA VAL A 39 -0.98 5.81 -4.82
C VAL A 39 -1.21 6.48 -6.18
N ASP A 40 -2.44 6.83 -6.54
CA ASP A 40 -2.76 7.50 -7.81
C ASP A 40 -2.10 8.90 -7.93
N GLN A 41 -2.09 9.66 -6.84
CA GLN A 41 -1.38 10.94 -6.73
C GLN A 41 0.14 10.72 -6.80
N ALA A 42 0.64 9.75 -6.04
CA ALA A 42 2.06 9.42 -5.95
C ALA A 42 2.64 9.01 -7.31
N LEU A 43 1.89 8.27 -8.14
CA LEU A 43 2.30 7.89 -9.50
C LEU A 43 2.73 9.11 -10.33
N SER A 44 2.03 10.24 -10.18
CA SER A 44 2.37 11.47 -10.90
C SER A 44 3.62 12.15 -10.37
N VAL A 45 3.84 12.12 -9.05
CA VAL A 45 5.00 12.73 -8.38
C VAL A 45 6.29 11.95 -8.67
N PHE A 46 6.20 10.61 -8.72
CA PHE A 46 7.34 9.71 -8.89
C PHE A 46 7.59 9.25 -10.34
N LYS A 47 6.97 9.87 -11.35
CA LYS A 47 7.17 9.53 -12.79
C LYS A 47 8.64 9.46 -13.22
N ALA A 48 9.51 10.27 -12.62
CA ALA A 48 10.93 10.33 -12.95
C ALA A 48 11.80 9.37 -12.12
N GLU A 49 11.21 8.57 -11.21
CA GLU A 49 11.90 7.65 -10.31
C GLU A 49 11.48 6.19 -10.64
N PRO A 50 12.14 5.52 -11.61
CA PRO A 50 11.63 4.27 -12.18
C PRO A 50 11.39 3.15 -11.16
N LYS A 51 12.25 3.05 -10.14
CA LYS A 51 12.11 2.03 -9.09
C LYS A 51 10.87 2.26 -8.23
N ILE A 52 10.57 3.50 -7.87
CA ILE A 52 9.40 3.84 -7.05
C ILE A 52 8.14 3.74 -7.91
N LEU A 53 8.20 4.25 -9.14
CA LEU A 53 7.10 4.19 -10.09
C LEU A 53 6.61 2.75 -10.30
N ARG A 54 7.54 1.80 -10.48
CA ARG A 54 7.23 0.38 -10.65
C ARG A 54 6.44 -0.19 -9.47
N GLU A 55 6.86 0.10 -8.24
CA GLU A 55 6.16 -0.35 -7.03
C GLU A 55 4.74 0.25 -6.93
N LEU A 56 4.59 1.54 -7.25
CA LEU A 56 3.28 2.21 -7.26
C LEU A 56 2.35 1.67 -8.35
N GLU A 57 2.89 1.34 -9.52
CA GLU A 57 2.14 0.71 -10.61
C GLU A 57 1.62 -0.67 -10.20
N LEU A 58 2.44 -1.47 -9.52
CA LEU A 58 2.00 -2.77 -8.99
C LEU A 58 0.86 -2.61 -7.99
N LEU A 59 0.94 -1.64 -7.06
CA LEU A 59 -0.15 -1.35 -6.12
C LEU A 59 -1.45 -0.97 -6.85
N LYS A 60 -1.34 -0.17 -7.92
CA LYS A 60 -2.49 0.18 -8.76
C LYS A 60 -3.07 -1.03 -9.50
N GLU A 61 -2.21 -1.87 -10.07
CA GLU A 61 -2.63 -3.09 -10.78
C GLU A 61 -3.38 -4.08 -9.90
N VAL A 62 -3.06 -4.13 -8.61
CA VAL A 62 -3.78 -4.96 -7.63
C VAL A 62 -4.97 -4.24 -6.97
N GLY A 63 -5.37 -3.09 -7.50
CA GLY A 63 -6.55 -2.34 -7.05
C GLY A 63 -6.38 -1.65 -5.69
N LEU A 64 -5.15 -1.31 -5.30
CA LEU A 64 -4.85 -0.59 -4.05
C LEU A 64 -4.49 0.88 -4.31
N SER A 65 -4.98 1.47 -5.41
CA SER A 65 -4.55 2.81 -5.83
C SER A 65 -5.06 3.95 -4.92
N TYR A 66 -6.08 3.68 -4.11
CA TYR A 66 -6.70 4.62 -3.18
C TYR A 66 -6.03 4.65 -1.80
N LEU A 67 -5.17 3.67 -1.48
CA LEU A 67 -4.50 3.62 -0.18
C LEU A 67 -3.49 4.75 -0.08
N HIS A 68 -3.41 5.37 1.10
CA HIS A 68 -2.39 6.38 1.37
C HIS A 68 -1.05 5.69 1.62
N LEU A 69 0.05 6.24 1.12
CA LEU A 69 1.38 5.63 1.29
C LEU A 69 1.80 5.48 2.76
N GLY A 70 1.30 6.37 3.61
CA GLY A 70 1.53 6.37 5.05
C GLY A 70 0.50 5.60 5.86
N GLU A 71 -0.50 4.99 5.23
CA GLU A 71 -1.57 4.29 5.94
C GLU A 71 -1.01 3.15 6.82
N SER A 72 -1.60 3.00 8.01
CA SER A 72 -1.12 2.02 8.98
C SER A 72 -1.57 0.62 8.56
N THR A 73 -0.68 -0.35 8.49
CA THR A 73 -1.03 -1.74 8.10
C THR A 73 -2.21 -2.35 8.88
N PRO A 74 -2.39 -2.07 10.20
CA PRO A 74 -3.56 -2.53 10.96
C PRO A 74 -4.91 -1.96 10.52
N SER A 75 -4.96 -0.86 9.76
CA SER A 75 -6.23 -0.31 9.24
C SER A 75 -6.70 -0.95 7.93
N LEU A 76 -5.85 -1.78 7.31
CA LEU A 76 -6.20 -2.50 6.09
C LEU A 76 -7.20 -3.62 6.39
N SER A 77 -8.22 -3.74 5.54
CA SER A 77 -9.07 -4.92 5.48
C SER A 77 -8.24 -6.18 5.17
N GLY A 78 -8.75 -7.35 5.55
CA GLY A 78 -8.10 -8.62 5.24
C GLY A 78 -7.76 -8.78 3.75
N GLY A 79 -8.64 -8.28 2.87
CA GLY A 79 -8.41 -8.29 1.43
C GLY A 79 -7.35 -7.34 0.92
N GLU A 80 -7.25 -6.15 1.48
CA GLU A 80 -6.16 -5.22 1.17
C GLU A 80 -4.82 -5.79 1.64
N ALA A 81 -4.76 -6.30 2.86
CA ALA A 81 -3.56 -6.93 3.41
C ALA A 81 -3.11 -8.14 2.56
N GLN A 82 -4.06 -8.96 2.11
CA GLN A 82 -3.78 -10.11 1.24
C GLN A 82 -3.25 -9.66 -0.12
N ARG A 83 -3.89 -8.69 -0.78
CA ARG A 83 -3.43 -8.16 -2.07
C ARG A 83 -2.04 -7.53 -1.95
N LEU A 84 -1.79 -6.76 -0.89
CA LEU A 84 -0.49 -6.14 -0.62
C LEU A 84 0.61 -7.19 -0.41
N LYS A 85 0.30 -8.32 0.23
CA LYS A 85 1.24 -9.44 0.38
C LYS A 85 1.58 -10.09 -0.97
N LEU A 86 0.61 -10.21 -1.88
CA LEU A 86 0.81 -10.80 -3.19
C LEU A 86 1.64 -9.91 -4.12
N VAL A 87 1.44 -8.59 -4.06
CA VAL A 87 2.23 -7.60 -4.84
C VAL A 87 3.73 -7.84 -4.71
N LYS A 88 4.21 -8.08 -3.48
CA LYS A 88 5.65 -8.32 -3.21
C LYS A 88 6.25 -9.50 -3.97
N HIS A 89 5.42 -10.40 -4.46
CA HIS A 89 5.89 -11.58 -5.17
C HIS A 89 5.83 -11.36 -6.69
N LEU A 90 4.97 -10.47 -7.22
CA LEU A 90 4.76 -10.26 -8.65
C LEU A 90 6.01 -9.86 -9.45
N ASP A 91 7.02 -9.27 -8.81
CA ASP A 91 8.25 -8.78 -9.49
C ASP A 91 9.44 -9.76 -9.40
N HIS A 92 9.23 -10.98 -8.89
CA HIS A 92 10.28 -11.98 -8.72
C HIS A 92 10.12 -13.15 -9.70
N LYS A 93 11.24 -13.79 -10.08
CA LYS A 93 11.18 -15.06 -10.82
C LYS A 93 10.61 -16.14 -9.90
N GLN A 94 9.48 -16.73 -10.29
CA GLN A 94 8.73 -17.69 -9.46
C GLN A 94 8.73 -19.13 -9.99
N GLU A 95 9.63 -19.48 -10.92
CA GLU A 95 9.62 -20.78 -11.64
C GLU A 95 9.58 -22.03 -10.73
N THR A 96 10.04 -21.93 -9.48
CA THR A 96 10.04 -23.02 -8.50
C THR A 96 9.23 -22.69 -7.23
N THR A 97 8.28 -21.76 -7.31
CA THR A 97 7.48 -21.32 -6.15
C THR A 97 6.05 -21.88 -6.20
N LEU A 98 5.62 -22.52 -5.11
CA LEU A 98 4.24 -22.98 -4.92
C LEU A 98 3.48 -21.99 -4.03
N PHE A 99 2.43 -21.38 -4.57
CA PHE A 99 1.49 -20.58 -3.79
C PHE A 99 0.29 -21.42 -3.35
N VAL A 100 0.01 -21.45 -2.05
CA VAL A 100 -1.18 -22.09 -1.47
C VAL A 100 -2.06 -21.01 -0.85
N PHE A 101 -3.33 -21.05 -1.18
CA PHE A 101 -4.33 -20.09 -0.74
C PHE A 101 -5.46 -20.82 -0.03
N ASP A 102 -5.71 -20.48 1.23
CA ASP A 102 -6.82 -21.00 2.01
C ASP A 102 -7.94 -19.96 2.04
N GLU A 103 -9.11 -20.32 1.53
CA GLU A 103 -10.30 -19.47 1.37
C GLU A 103 -10.00 -18.00 1.00
N PRO A 104 -9.28 -17.72 -0.10
CA PRO A 104 -8.70 -16.39 -0.35
C PRO A 104 -9.73 -15.29 -0.66
N THR A 105 -11.01 -15.64 -0.77
CA THR A 105 -12.12 -14.72 -1.05
C THR A 105 -12.97 -14.41 0.17
N ILE A 106 -12.71 -15.04 1.33
CA ILE A 106 -13.52 -14.86 2.53
C ILE A 106 -13.47 -13.40 3.00
N GLY A 107 -14.65 -12.79 3.19
CA GLY A 107 -14.76 -11.39 3.62
C GLY A 107 -14.43 -10.35 2.54
N LEU A 108 -14.16 -10.75 1.29
CA LEU A 108 -13.95 -9.80 0.19
C LEU A 108 -15.27 -9.30 -0.40
N HIS A 109 -15.30 -8.01 -0.74
CA HIS A 109 -16.36 -7.49 -1.57
C HIS A 109 -16.29 -8.13 -2.98
N PRO A 110 -17.42 -8.38 -3.68
CA PRO A 110 -17.41 -9.04 -4.99
C PRO A 110 -16.52 -8.36 -6.05
N LEU A 111 -16.39 -7.02 -6.00
CA LEU A 111 -15.48 -6.29 -6.88
C LEU A 111 -14.01 -6.60 -6.60
N ASP A 112 -13.63 -6.83 -5.34
CA ASP A 112 -12.26 -7.17 -4.94
C ASP A 112 -11.89 -8.61 -5.28
N VAL A 113 -12.87 -9.53 -5.35
CA VAL A 113 -12.65 -10.91 -5.81
C VAL A 113 -12.12 -10.91 -7.25
N LYS A 114 -12.67 -10.08 -8.13
CA LYS A 114 -12.21 -9.98 -9.52
C LYS A 114 -10.77 -9.49 -9.58
N VAL A 115 -10.42 -8.49 -8.78
CA VAL A 115 -9.06 -7.95 -8.70
C VAL A 115 -8.10 -9.02 -8.18
N LEU A 116 -8.43 -9.70 -7.09
CA LEU A 116 -7.64 -10.79 -6.54
C LEU A 116 -7.37 -11.89 -7.58
N LEU A 117 -8.37 -12.32 -8.35
CA LEU A 117 -8.20 -13.31 -9.42
C LEU A 117 -7.20 -12.82 -10.49
N GLN A 118 -7.23 -11.54 -10.85
CA GLN A 118 -6.26 -10.96 -11.78
C GLN A 118 -4.84 -10.97 -11.20
N VAL A 119 -4.68 -10.68 -9.90
CA VAL A 119 -3.38 -10.77 -9.22
C VAL A 119 -2.86 -12.20 -9.23
N MET A 120 -3.71 -13.17 -8.91
CA MET A 120 -3.33 -14.59 -8.88
C MET A 120 -2.94 -15.11 -10.26
N GLN A 121 -3.63 -14.69 -11.32
CA GLN A 121 -3.27 -15.06 -12.70
C GLN A 121 -1.90 -14.53 -13.12
N LYS A 122 -1.44 -13.40 -12.56
CA LYS A 122 -0.11 -12.85 -12.84
C LYS A 122 1.03 -13.57 -12.10
N LEU A 123 0.72 -14.45 -11.15
CA LEU A 123 1.71 -15.31 -10.49
C LEU A 123 2.07 -16.54 -11.34
N ILE A 124 1.35 -16.78 -12.45
CA ILE A 124 1.52 -17.90 -13.38
C ILE A 124 2.13 -17.37 -14.68
#